data_AF-A0A833M2L4-F1
#
_entry.id   AF-A0A833M2L4-F1
#
_cell.length_a   1.000
_cell.length_b   1.000
_cell.length_c   1.000
_cell.angle_alpha   90.00
_cell.angle_beta   90.00
_cell.angle_gamma   90.00
#
_symmetry.space_group_name_H-M   'P 1'
#
loop_
_entity.id
_entity.type
_entity.pdbx_description
1 polymer ?
#
loop_
_entity_poly.entity_id
_entity_poly.type
_entity_poly.pdbx_seq_one_letter_code
_entity_poly.pdbx_strand_id
1 'polypeptide(L)'
;MFTEVVILEIAKVAEELKVERAALLAVAEVESGGKVFARVDAQNLPLIRFEGHYFDRRLAGARRNRARAEGLASPKAGGIANPSTQEARWAMLERATAIDRRAALESTSWGIGQVMGAHWDWLGYASVDDLVAEARSGAAGQARLMARFISRAGLRPALRAHDWPAFARGYNGAGYKANGYHTKMAEAYRRFAAMDLGGRAPVAYARATILHTLPASAPDVKAARRDGLRGFARLAEWLGALPARRSAPAPDADRGQDGNALLDRSR
;
A
#
# COMPACT_ATOMS: atom_id res chain seq x y z
N MET A 1 10.66 15.91 -13.34
CA MET A 1 10.40 16.66 -12.09
C MET A 1 8.91 16.97 -12.04
N PHE A 2 8.32 17.02 -10.85
CA PHE A 2 6.91 17.36 -10.69
C PHE A 2 6.63 18.80 -11.17
N THR A 3 5.42 19.05 -11.66
CA THR A 3 4.93 20.41 -11.93
C THR A 3 4.62 21.13 -10.62
N GLU A 4 4.54 22.45 -10.65
CA GLU A 4 4.18 23.26 -9.47
C GLU A 4 2.84 22.85 -8.85
N VAL A 5 1.82 22.63 -9.69
CA VAL A 5 0.49 22.15 -9.24
C VAL A 5 0.60 20.83 -8.48
N VAL A 6 1.35 19.86 -9.01
CA VAL A 6 1.57 18.56 -8.35
C VAL A 6 2.32 18.73 -7.04
N ILE A 7 3.33 19.61 -7.02
CA ILE A 7 4.11 19.90 -5.81
C ILE A 7 3.18 20.41 -4.69
N LEU A 8 2.29 21.36 -5.01
CA LEU A 8 1.33 21.92 -4.05
C LEU A 8 0.32 20.87 -3.56
N GLU A 9 -0.17 19.99 -4.45
CA GLU A 9 -1.07 18.90 -4.06
C GLU A 9 -0.41 17.92 -3.09
N ILE A 10 0.84 17.50 -3.35
CA ILE A 10 1.60 16.61 -2.46
C ILE A 10 1.93 17.32 -1.14
N ALA A 11 2.29 18.60 -1.20
CA ALA A 11 2.60 19.42 -0.02
C ALA A 11 1.41 19.51 0.94
N LYS A 12 0.19 19.70 0.42
CA LYS A 12 -1.04 19.71 1.23
C LYS A 12 -1.25 18.38 1.96
N VAL A 13 -1.03 17.25 1.29
CA VAL A 13 -1.13 15.92 1.92
C VAL A 13 -0.04 15.73 2.99
N ALA A 14 1.16 16.29 2.80
CA ALA A 14 2.21 16.25 3.80
C ALA A 14 1.82 16.95 5.11
N GLU A 15 1.11 18.08 5.02
CA GLU A 15 0.59 18.80 6.18
C GLU A 15 -0.45 17.98 6.94
N GLU A 16 -1.39 17.34 6.23
CA GLU A 16 -2.39 16.44 6.81
C GLU A 16 -1.73 15.23 7.51
N LEU A 17 -0.66 14.70 6.90
CA LEU A 17 0.18 13.65 7.47
C LEU A 17 1.06 14.16 8.64
N LYS A 18 1.13 15.48 8.82
CA LYS A 18 1.97 16.19 9.80
C LYS A 18 3.46 15.86 9.63
N VAL A 19 3.95 15.90 8.39
CA VAL A 19 5.38 15.75 8.04
C VAL A 19 5.81 16.94 7.17
N GLU A 20 7.11 17.15 7.01
CA GLU A 20 7.61 18.23 6.17
C GLU A 20 7.21 18.02 4.70
N ARG A 21 6.77 19.10 4.02
CA ARG A 21 6.39 19.09 2.59
C ARG A 21 7.51 18.49 1.73
N ALA A 22 8.74 18.95 1.95
CA ALA A 22 9.93 18.47 1.25
C ALA A 22 10.20 16.98 1.47
N ALA A 23 9.91 16.44 2.66
CA ALA A 23 10.13 15.03 2.96
C ALA A 23 9.16 14.12 2.21
N LEU A 24 7.86 14.48 2.14
CA LEU A 24 6.90 13.69 1.37
C LEU A 24 7.16 13.77 -0.14
N LEU A 25 7.52 14.97 -0.64
CA LEU A 25 7.92 15.16 -2.04
C LEU A 25 9.15 14.33 -2.41
N ALA A 26 10.15 14.26 -1.52
CA ALA A 26 11.34 13.45 -1.73
C ALA A 26 11.02 11.97 -1.89
N VAL A 27 10.17 11.43 -1.02
CA VAL A 27 9.71 10.03 -1.13
C VAL A 27 8.94 9.82 -2.42
N ALA A 28 7.96 10.69 -2.72
CA ALA A 28 7.16 10.59 -3.95
C ALA A 28 8.02 10.63 -5.23
N GLU A 29 9.06 11.46 -5.26
CA GLU A 29 9.96 11.53 -6.42
C GLU A 29 10.79 10.25 -6.57
N VAL A 30 11.36 9.73 -5.48
CA VAL A 30 12.21 8.53 -5.52
C VAL A 30 11.41 7.29 -5.92
N GLU A 31 10.19 7.14 -5.41
CA GLU A 31 9.33 6.00 -5.73
C GLU A 31 8.79 6.02 -7.17
N SER A 32 8.57 7.22 -7.73
CA SER A 32 7.92 7.38 -9.04
C SER A 32 8.85 7.82 -10.18
N GLY A 33 10.09 8.19 -9.87
CA GLY A 33 10.97 8.90 -10.80
C GLY A 33 10.43 10.31 -11.15
N GLY A 34 9.66 10.92 -10.26
CA GLY A 34 9.01 12.21 -10.48
C GLY A 34 7.86 12.19 -11.49
N LYS A 35 7.26 11.02 -11.75
CA LYS A 35 6.16 10.84 -12.71
C LYS A 35 4.87 10.52 -11.97
N VAL A 36 3.82 11.30 -12.22
CA VAL A 36 2.51 11.11 -11.59
C VAL A 36 1.57 10.27 -12.46
N PHE A 37 1.60 10.53 -13.76
CA PHE A 37 0.69 9.92 -14.73
C PHE A 37 1.47 9.32 -15.90
N ALA A 38 0.88 8.30 -16.49
CA ALA A 38 1.17 7.81 -17.82
C ALA A 38 0.01 8.15 -18.76
N ARG A 39 0.31 8.40 -20.04
CA ARG A 39 -0.69 8.73 -21.05
C ARG A 39 -1.09 7.46 -21.80
N VAL A 40 -2.14 6.79 -21.34
CA VAL A 40 -2.65 5.54 -21.94
C VAL A 40 -3.99 5.82 -22.59
N ASP A 41 -4.13 5.56 -23.89
CA ASP A 41 -5.37 5.77 -24.66
C ASP A 41 -6.03 7.14 -24.43
N ALA A 42 -5.22 8.20 -24.53
CA ALA A 42 -5.62 9.58 -24.28
C ALA A 42 -6.14 9.88 -22.86
N GLN A 43 -5.91 8.99 -21.89
CA GLN A 43 -6.21 9.19 -20.47
C GLN A 43 -4.93 9.32 -19.66
N ASN A 44 -4.98 10.12 -18.59
CA ASN A 44 -3.91 10.18 -17.59
C ASN A 44 -4.19 9.14 -16.52
N LEU A 45 -3.42 8.05 -16.54
CA LEU A 45 -3.54 6.94 -15.59
C LEU A 45 -2.39 6.94 -14.59
N PRO A 46 -2.59 6.45 -13.34
CA PRO A 46 -1.49 6.30 -12.41
C PRO A 46 -0.45 5.33 -12.96
N LEU A 47 0.81 5.53 -12.58
CA LEU A 47 1.85 4.56 -12.85
C LEU A 47 1.53 3.26 -12.13
N ILE A 48 1.71 2.13 -12.82
CA ILE A 48 1.53 0.81 -12.24
C ILE A 48 2.77 -0.06 -12.39
N ARG A 49 2.85 -1.04 -11.50
CA ARG A 49 3.77 -2.18 -11.64
C ARG A 49 3.07 -3.44 -11.15
N PHE A 50 3.00 -4.44 -12.02
CA PHE A 50 2.29 -5.68 -11.77
C PHE A 50 3.24 -6.74 -11.17
N GLU A 51 2.80 -7.47 -10.16
CA GLU A 51 3.58 -8.51 -9.49
C GLU A 51 3.01 -9.90 -9.80
N GLY A 52 3.54 -10.55 -10.83
CA GLY A 52 3.07 -11.88 -11.25
C GLY A 52 3.15 -12.95 -10.15
N HIS A 53 4.04 -12.79 -9.17
CA HIS A 53 4.13 -13.68 -8.01
C HIS A 53 3.08 -13.42 -6.93
N TYR A 54 2.60 -12.18 -6.79
CA TYR A 54 1.41 -11.87 -6.00
C TYR A 54 0.17 -12.45 -6.66
N PHE A 55 0.09 -12.36 -7.99
CA PHE A 55 -1.04 -12.87 -8.75
C PHE A 55 -1.11 -14.39 -8.68
N ASP A 56 0.03 -15.07 -8.84
CA ASP A 56 0.13 -16.53 -8.70
C ASP A 56 -0.42 -17.01 -7.35
N ARG A 57 0.03 -16.40 -6.24
CA ARG A 57 -0.40 -16.76 -4.88
C ARG A 57 -1.89 -16.55 -4.63
N ARG A 58 -2.50 -15.56 -5.28
CA ARG A 58 -3.92 -15.20 -5.10
C ARG A 58 -4.89 -16.05 -5.91
N LEU A 59 -4.41 -16.70 -6.96
CA LEU A 59 -5.21 -17.60 -7.78
C LEU A 59 -5.12 -19.03 -7.27
N ALA A 60 -6.05 -19.89 -7.70
CA ALA A 60 -5.98 -21.33 -7.50
C ALA A 60 -6.58 -22.08 -8.71
N GLY A 61 -6.30 -23.38 -8.81
CA GLY A 61 -6.89 -24.26 -9.82
C GLY A 61 -6.75 -23.75 -11.25
N ALA A 62 -7.85 -23.83 -12.00
CA ALA A 62 -7.89 -23.44 -13.42
C ALA A 62 -7.44 -21.99 -13.67
N ARG A 63 -7.76 -21.04 -12.77
CA ARG A 63 -7.35 -19.64 -12.92
C ARG A 63 -5.84 -19.47 -12.81
N ARG A 64 -5.20 -20.11 -11.82
CA ARG A 64 -3.73 -20.06 -11.65
C ARG A 64 -3.04 -20.71 -12.85
N ASN A 65 -3.53 -21.85 -13.31
CA ASN A 65 -2.98 -22.56 -14.47
C ASN A 65 -3.08 -21.69 -15.74
N ARG A 66 -4.24 -21.07 -15.98
CA ARG A 66 -4.45 -20.13 -17.07
C ARG A 66 -3.48 -18.94 -16.98
N ALA A 67 -3.36 -18.30 -15.81
CA ALA A 67 -2.47 -17.16 -15.62
C ALA A 67 -0.99 -17.52 -15.87
N ARG A 68 -0.55 -18.71 -15.45
CA ARG A 68 0.81 -19.20 -15.75
C ARG A 68 1.00 -19.45 -17.25
N ALA A 69 0.05 -20.12 -17.90
CA ALA A 69 0.10 -20.40 -19.33
C ALA A 69 0.10 -19.13 -20.18
N GLU A 70 -0.60 -18.08 -19.74
CA GLU A 70 -0.63 -16.77 -20.39
C GLU A 70 0.59 -15.87 -20.07
N GLY A 71 1.54 -16.34 -19.26
CA GLY A 71 2.72 -15.57 -18.87
C GLY A 71 2.41 -14.40 -17.92
N LEU A 72 1.34 -14.50 -17.13
CA LEU A 72 0.89 -13.48 -16.17
C LEU A 72 1.16 -13.86 -14.72
N ALA A 73 1.47 -15.12 -14.43
CA ALA A 73 1.74 -15.58 -13.08
C ALA A 73 2.99 -16.47 -13.02
N SER A 74 3.76 -16.32 -11.95
CA SER A 74 4.90 -17.19 -11.64
C SER A 74 5.10 -17.24 -10.13
N PRO A 75 5.35 -18.41 -9.51
CA PRO A 75 5.63 -18.47 -8.07
C PRO A 75 6.93 -17.76 -7.69
N LYS A 76 7.82 -17.49 -8.66
CA LYS A 76 9.11 -16.81 -8.45
C LYS A 76 8.93 -15.30 -8.54
N ALA A 77 9.35 -14.57 -7.50
CA ALA A 77 9.43 -13.11 -7.54
C ALA A 77 10.33 -12.64 -8.69
N GLY A 78 9.86 -11.66 -9.47
CA GLY A 78 10.54 -11.21 -10.70
C GLY A 78 10.49 -12.20 -11.87
N GLY A 79 9.79 -13.34 -11.73
CA GLY A 79 9.64 -14.33 -12.80
C GLY A 79 8.78 -13.86 -13.98
N ILE A 80 7.96 -12.81 -13.77
CA ILE A 80 7.21 -12.11 -14.82
C ILE A 80 7.79 -10.71 -14.95
N ALA A 81 8.42 -10.43 -16.10
CA ALA A 81 8.96 -9.11 -16.39
C ALA A 81 7.83 -8.11 -16.68
N ASN A 82 7.89 -6.92 -16.09
CA ASN A 82 7.00 -5.84 -16.49
C ASN A 82 7.48 -5.26 -17.83
N PRO A 83 6.56 -4.95 -18.76
CA PRO A 83 6.88 -4.20 -19.96
C PRO A 83 7.57 -2.86 -19.64
N SER A 84 8.34 -2.36 -20.60
CA SER A 84 9.08 -1.09 -20.46
C SER A 84 8.14 0.13 -20.41
N THR A 85 7.02 0.07 -21.13
CA THR A 85 6.05 1.17 -21.22
C THR A 85 4.88 0.98 -20.25
N GLN A 86 4.22 2.08 -19.87
CA GLN A 86 3.07 2.02 -18.97
C GLN A 86 1.83 1.53 -19.70
N GLU A 87 1.66 1.89 -20.97
CA GLU A 87 0.59 1.42 -21.85
C GLU A 87 0.58 -0.12 -21.89
N ALA A 88 1.74 -0.75 -22.11
CA ALA A 88 1.86 -2.20 -22.12
C ALA A 88 1.67 -2.84 -20.74
N ARG A 89 2.00 -2.14 -19.65
CA ARG A 89 1.68 -2.61 -18.28
C ARG A 89 0.18 -2.57 -18.01
N TRP A 90 -0.51 -1.54 -18.49
CA TRP A 90 -1.97 -1.43 -18.38
C TRP A 90 -2.65 -2.53 -19.19
N ALA A 91 -2.21 -2.80 -20.42
CA ALA A 91 -2.69 -3.95 -21.20
C ALA A 91 -2.40 -5.31 -20.51
N MET A 92 -1.23 -5.46 -19.86
CA MET A 92 -0.94 -6.65 -19.04
C MET A 92 -1.91 -6.77 -17.86
N LEU A 93 -2.21 -5.68 -17.17
CA LEU A 93 -3.19 -5.66 -16.08
C LEU A 93 -4.59 -6.02 -16.58
N GLU A 94 -5.03 -5.50 -17.72
CA GLU A 94 -6.32 -5.83 -18.32
C GLU A 94 -6.45 -7.33 -18.59
N ARG A 95 -5.43 -7.96 -19.18
CA ARG A 95 -5.39 -9.41 -19.36
C ARG A 95 -5.50 -10.17 -18.04
N ALA A 96 -4.78 -9.72 -17.00
CA ALA A 96 -4.88 -10.32 -15.67
C ALA A 96 -6.29 -10.14 -15.07
N THR A 97 -6.92 -8.99 -15.25
CA THR A 97 -8.28 -8.73 -14.74
C THR A 97 -9.34 -9.60 -15.42
N ALA A 98 -9.12 -10.01 -16.68
CA ALA A 98 -9.97 -10.96 -17.39
C ALA A 98 -9.88 -12.41 -16.86
N ILE A 99 -8.86 -12.71 -16.05
CA ILE A 99 -8.74 -13.99 -15.32
C ILE A 99 -9.38 -13.85 -13.93
N ASP A 100 -8.99 -12.82 -13.20
CA ASP A 100 -9.53 -12.50 -11.87
C ASP A 100 -9.25 -11.03 -11.54
N ARG A 101 -10.30 -10.20 -11.61
CA ARG A 101 -10.19 -8.75 -11.40
C ARG A 101 -9.58 -8.41 -10.04
N ARG A 102 -10.15 -8.94 -8.96
CA ARG A 102 -9.72 -8.60 -7.61
C ARG A 102 -8.27 -9.00 -7.40
N ALA A 103 -7.90 -10.24 -7.75
CA ALA A 103 -6.53 -10.70 -7.59
C ALA A 103 -5.53 -9.89 -8.42
N ALA A 104 -5.90 -9.46 -9.63
CA ALA A 104 -5.05 -8.66 -10.49
C ALA A 104 -4.79 -7.26 -9.90
N LEU A 105 -5.85 -6.58 -9.44
CA LEU A 105 -5.74 -5.26 -8.82
C LEU A 105 -4.95 -5.32 -7.49
N GLU A 106 -5.16 -6.38 -6.69
CA GLU A 106 -4.39 -6.62 -5.46
C GLU A 106 -2.91 -6.91 -5.74
N SER A 107 -2.59 -7.43 -6.92
CA SER A 107 -1.23 -7.78 -7.35
C SER A 107 -0.52 -6.64 -8.09
N THR A 108 -1.04 -5.42 -8.00
CA THR A 108 -0.51 -4.25 -8.69
C THR A 108 -0.14 -3.17 -7.68
N SER A 109 1.02 -2.53 -7.83
CA SER A 109 1.35 -1.29 -7.11
C SER A 109 0.89 -0.06 -7.87
N TRP A 110 0.41 0.94 -7.14
CA TRP A 110 -0.34 2.06 -7.69
C TRP A 110 0.29 3.42 -7.38
N GLY A 111 0.39 4.26 -8.42
CA GLY A 111 0.66 5.70 -8.33
C GLY A 111 2.06 6.07 -7.83
N ILE A 112 2.24 7.34 -7.46
CA ILE A 112 3.53 7.91 -7.04
C ILE A 112 4.20 7.17 -5.89
N GLY A 113 3.41 6.61 -4.97
CA GLY A 113 3.93 5.88 -3.82
C GLY A 113 4.20 4.39 -4.11
N GLN A 114 3.81 3.88 -5.29
CA GLN A 114 3.87 2.46 -5.62
C GLN A 114 3.29 1.56 -4.51
N VAL A 115 2.14 1.97 -3.93
CA VAL A 115 1.49 1.22 -2.86
C VAL A 115 0.78 0.00 -3.45
N MET A 116 1.09 -1.19 -2.92
CA MET A 116 0.50 -2.46 -3.38
C MET A 116 -1.01 -2.52 -3.10
N GLY A 117 -1.80 -2.88 -4.12
CA GLY A 117 -3.26 -2.98 -4.02
C GLY A 117 -3.73 -4.00 -2.99
N ALA A 118 -2.94 -5.05 -2.74
CA ALA A 118 -3.16 -6.04 -1.69
C ALA A 118 -3.43 -5.45 -0.29
N HIS A 119 -2.96 -4.24 -0.05
CA HIS A 119 -3.05 -3.57 1.23
C HIS A 119 -4.37 -2.83 1.46
N TRP A 120 -5.33 -2.89 0.53
CA TRP A 120 -6.59 -2.13 0.61
C TRP A 120 -7.29 -2.25 1.97
N ASP A 121 -7.46 -3.47 2.48
CA ASP A 121 -8.15 -3.75 3.76
C ASP A 121 -7.36 -3.18 4.96
N TRP A 122 -6.05 -3.46 5.02
CA TRP A 122 -5.17 -2.93 6.08
C TRP A 122 -5.06 -1.40 6.06
N LEU A 123 -5.18 -0.79 4.88
CA LEU A 123 -5.23 0.67 4.70
C LEU A 123 -6.61 1.28 5.01
N GLY A 124 -7.64 0.44 5.22
CA GLY A 124 -9.00 0.83 5.58
C GLY A 124 -9.84 1.28 4.38
N TYR A 125 -9.57 0.79 3.19
CA TYR A 125 -10.49 0.89 2.04
C TYR A 125 -11.55 -0.21 2.14
N ALA A 126 -12.74 0.01 1.58
CA ALA A 126 -13.81 -1.00 1.59
C ALA A 126 -13.56 -2.12 0.56
N SER A 127 -12.80 -1.83 -0.50
CA SER A 127 -12.41 -2.78 -1.52
C SER A 127 -11.09 -2.37 -2.19
N VAL A 128 -10.53 -3.28 -3.00
CA VAL A 128 -9.39 -2.94 -3.87
C VAL A 128 -9.79 -1.91 -4.94
N ASP A 129 -11.03 -1.95 -5.43
CA ASP A 129 -11.52 -0.97 -6.41
C ASP A 129 -11.55 0.45 -5.83
N ASP A 130 -11.84 0.62 -4.53
CA ASP A 130 -11.79 1.93 -3.87
C ASP A 130 -10.36 2.46 -3.75
N LEU A 131 -9.38 1.59 -3.46
CA LEU A 131 -7.96 1.96 -3.48
C LEU A 131 -7.54 2.40 -4.89
N VAL A 132 -7.99 1.67 -5.91
CA VAL A 132 -7.71 2.00 -7.31
C VAL A 132 -8.38 3.32 -7.71
N ALA A 133 -9.61 3.56 -7.27
CA ALA A 133 -10.32 4.81 -7.50
C ALA A 133 -9.57 6.01 -6.89
N GLU A 134 -9.07 5.88 -5.66
CA GLU A 134 -8.20 6.89 -5.04
C GLU A 134 -6.94 7.13 -5.87
N ALA A 135 -6.24 6.08 -6.30
CA ALA A 135 -5.03 6.23 -7.11
C ALA A 135 -5.31 6.88 -8.48
N ARG A 136 -6.50 6.66 -9.04
CA ARG A 136 -6.95 7.26 -10.31
C ARG A 136 -7.51 8.68 -10.14
N SER A 137 -7.75 9.16 -8.93
CA SER A 137 -8.40 10.45 -8.68
C SER A 137 -7.49 11.68 -8.91
N GLY A 138 -6.21 11.48 -9.23
CA GLY A 138 -5.23 12.57 -9.45
C GLY A 138 -4.00 12.48 -8.56
N ALA A 139 -3.10 13.46 -8.62
CA ALA A 139 -1.84 13.43 -7.88
C ALA A 139 -2.08 13.47 -6.37
N ALA A 140 -3.02 14.32 -5.93
CA ALA A 140 -3.49 14.34 -4.54
C ALA A 140 -3.99 12.97 -4.05
N GLY A 141 -4.72 12.20 -4.87
CA GLY A 141 -5.21 10.87 -4.49
C GLY A 141 -4.08 9.86 -4.34
N GLN A 142 -3.14 9.83 -5.29
CA GLN A 142 -1.94 9.01 -5.18
C GLN A 142 -1.08 9.38 -3.96
N ALA A 143 -0.98 10.67 -3.63
CA ALA A 143 -0.30 11.15 -2.43
C ALA A 143 -1.01 10.73 -1.14
N ARG A 144 -2.35 10.80 -1.09
CA ARG A 144 -3.14 10.33 0.06
C ARG A 144 -2.99 8.83 0.27
N LEU A 145 -2.96 8.04 -0.80
CA LEU A 145 -2.71 6.59 -0.73
C LEU A 145 -1.32 6.32 -0.11
N MET A 146 -0.28 7.02 -0.57
CA MET A 146 1.08 6.95 0.00
C MET A 146 1.09 7.37 1.49
N ALA A 147 0.43 8.48 1.83
CA ALA A 147 0.35 8.99 3.20
C ALA A 147 -0.36 8.02 4.15
N ARG A 148 -1.44 7.37 3.70
CA ARG A 148 -2.12 6.30 4.44
C ARG A 148 -1.18 5.15 4.74
N PHE A 149 -0.40 4.70 3.75
CA PHE A 149 0.61 3.66 3.95
C PHE A 149 1.67 4.08 4.98
N ILE A 150 2.27 5.27 4.82
CA ILE A 150 3.27 5.82 5.76
C ILE A 150 2.72 5.86 7.19
N SER A 151 1.46 6.28 7.34
CA SER A 151 0.79 6.31 8.63
C SER A 151 0.60 4.92 9.22
N ARG A 152 0.00 3.99 8.46
CA ARG A 152 -0.33 2.64 8.93
C ARG A 152 0.92 1.81 9.22
N ALA A 153 1.99 2.01 8.46
CA ALA A 153 3.29 1.37 8.68
C ALA A 153 4.10 2.00 9.85
N GLY A 154 3.61 3.07 10.47
CA GLY A 154 4.32 3.73 11.57
C GLY A 154 5.60 4.45 11.16
N LEU A 155 5.70 4.89 9.89
CA LEU A 155 6.92 5.48 9.33
C LEU A 155 7.04 7.00 9.52
N ARG A 156 5.98 7.65 10.04
CA ARG A 156 6.00 9.11 10.30
C ARG A 156 7.18 9.57 11.15
N PRO A 157 7.57 8.89 12.26
CA PRO A 157 8.70 9.34 13.08
C PRO A 157 10.02 9.34 12.32
N ALA A 158 10.32 8.29 11.56
CA ALA A 158 11.52 8.22 10.73
C ALA A 158 11.52 9.32 9.66
N LEU A 159 10.37 9.56 9.01
CA LEU A 159 10.24 10.60 7.99
C LEU A 159 10.46 12.00 8.58
N ARG A 160 9.88 12.30 9.76
CA ARG A 160 10.05 13.58 10.47
C ARG A 160 11.49 13.80 10.95
N ALA A 161 12.16 12.75 11.37
CA ALA A 161 13.54 12.82 11.83
C ALA A 161 14.54 12.84 10.66
N HIS A 162 14.08 12.75 9.41
CA HIS A 162 14.90 12.53 8.22
C HIS A 162 15.83 11.32 8.36
N ASP A 163 15.39 10.29 9.09
CA ASP A 163 16.08 9.01 9.19
C ASP A 163 15.77 8.19 7.92
N TRP A 164 16.41 8.58 6.83
CA TRP A 164 16.24 7.95 5.52
C TRP A 164 16.59 6.45 5.53
N PRO A 165 17.62 5.97 6.26
CA PRO A 165 17.84 4.55 6.42
C PRO A 165 16.67 3.81 7.08
N ALA A 166 16.15 4.30 8.20
CA ALA A 166 15.01 3.66 8.87
C ALA A 166 13.73 3.74 8.03
N PHE A 167 13.46 4.90 7.43
CA PHE A 167 12.30 5.10 6.57
C PHE A 167 12.36 4.17 5.34
N ALA A 168 13.47 4.17 4.59
CA ALA A 168 13.61 3.34 3.39
C ALA A 168 13.59 1.84 3.71
N ARG A 169 14.15 1.42 4.86
CA ARG A 169 14.03 0.02 5.31
C ARG A 169 12.57 -0.36 5.57
N GLY A 170 11.80 0.53 6.20
CA GLY A 170 10.40 0.30 6.50
C GLY A 170 9.48 0.37 5.28
N TYR A 171 9.79 1.25 4.33
CA TYR A 171 8.98 1.47 3.12
C TYR A 171 9.33 0.48 1.99
N ASN A 172 10.62 0.31 1.69
CA ASN A 172 11.11 -0.50 0.57
C ASN A 172 11.57 -1.92 0.98
N GLY A 173 11.68 -2.19 2.28
CA GLY A 173 12.11 -3.48 2.82
C GLY A 173 13.64 -3.64 2.91
N ALA A 174 14.10 -4.85 3.23
CA ALA A 174 15.50 -5.14 3.55
C ALA A 174 16.50 -4.82 2.41
N GLY A 175 16.03 -4.86 1.16
CA GLY A 175 16.84 -4.56 -0.03
C GLY A 175 17.13 -3.07 -0.26
N TYR A 176 16.64 -2.17 0.61
CA TYR A 176 16.69 -0.72 0.36
C TYR A 176 18.12 -0.17 0.12
N LYS A 177 19.14 -0.74 0.79
CA LYS A 177 20.53 -0.30 0.68
C LYS A 177 21.10 -0.58 -0.70
N ALA A 178 20.87 -1.78 -1.23
CA ALA A 178 21.36 -2.20 -2.55
C ALA A 178 20.83 -1.30 -3.67
N ASN A 179 19.61 -0.77 -3.50
CA ASN A 179 18.96 0.12 -4.47
C ASN A 179 19.20 1.62 -4.19
N GLY A 180 19.94 1.96 -3.13
CA GLY A 180 20.28 3.34 -2.77
C GLY A 180 19.07 4.21 -2.38
N TYR A 181 17.96 3.64 -1.91
CA TYR A 181 16.74 4.42 -1.62
C TYR A 181 17.01 5.55 -0.61
N HIS A 182 17.64 5.22 0.50
CA HIS A 182 17.99 6.18 1.55
C HIS A 182 18.84 7.36 1.06
N THR A 183 19.84 7.14 0.22
CA THR A 183 20.69 8.22 -0.32
C THR A 183 19.92 9.09 -1.31
N LYS A 184 19.16 8.46 -2.21
CA LYS A 184 18.29 9.16 -3.18
C LYS A 184 17.24 10.02 -2.47
N MET A 185 16.62 9.50 -1.41
CA MET A 185 15.64 10.27 -0.61
C MET A 185 16.30 11.44 0.11
N ALA A 186 17.50 11.26 0.67
CA ALA A 186 18.25 12.34 1.31
C ALA A 186 18.63 13.45 0.31
N GLU A 187 19.09 13.07 -0.88
CA GLU A 187 19.38 14.00 -1.99
C GLU A 187 18.13 14.74 -2.44
N ALA A 188 17.02 14.00 -2.65
CA ALA A 188 15.77 14.58 -3.07
C ALA A 188 15.20 15.56 -2.03
N TYR A 189 15.29 15.21 -0.75
CA TYR A 189 14.89 16.10 0.33
C TYR A 189 15.67 17.42 0.29
N ARG A 190 17.00 17.38 0.14
CA ARG A 190 17.82 18.60 0.11
C ARG A 190 17.37 19.59 -0.97
N ARG A 191 17.07 19.11 -2.19
CA ARG A 191 16.62 20.06 -3.24
C ARG A 191 15.19 20.55 -3.03
N PHE A 192 14.27 19.75 -2.48
CA PHE A 192 12.92 20.24 -2.16
C PHE A 192 12.91 21.19 -0.95
N ALA A 193 13.77 20.97 0.04
CA ALA A 193 13.90 21.84 1.21
C ALA A 193 14.48 23.23 0.85
N ALA A 194 15.20 23.33 -0.26
CA ALA A 194 15.70 24.59 -0.79
C ALA A 194 14.67 25.36 -1.65
N MET A 195 13.54 24.74 -1.99
CA MET A 195 12.46 25.40 -2.73
C MET A 195 11.55 26.18 -1.77
N ASP A 196 11.07 27.34 -2.22
CA ASP A 196 9.94 27.99 -1.55
C ASP A 196 8.65 27.24 -1.92
N LEU A 197 8.23 26.35 -1.02
CA LEU A 197 7.01 25.55 -1.16
C LEU A 197 5.78 26.27 -0.61
N GLY A 198 5.80 27.60 -0.47
CA GLY A 198 4.65 28.41 -0.06
C GLY A 198 4.41 28.47 1.45
N GLY A 199 5.45 28.79 2.23
CA GLY A 199 5.32 29.28 3.62
C GLY A 199 4.50 28.47 4.64
N ARG A 200 5.16 27.56 5.37
CA ARG A 200 5.17 27.60 6.84
C ARG A 200 6.55 27.10 7.28
N ALA A 201 7.19 27.84 8.17
CA ALA A 201 8.50 27.53 8.74
C ALA A 201 8.60 26.04 9.15
N PRO A 202 9.81 25.45 9.16
CA PRO A 202 10.00 24.10 9.67
C PRO A 202 9.32 24.02 11.03
N VAL A 203 8.40 23.07 11.19
CA VAL A 203 7.97 22.68 12.53
C VAL A 203 9.24 22.08 13.12
N ALA A 204 9.98 22.89 13.89
CA ALA A 204 11.11 22.44 14.65
C ALA A 204 10.58 21.39 15.63
N TYR A 205 10.52 20.13 15.18
CA TYR A 205 10.51 19.01 16.10
C TYR A 205 11.87 19.08 16.77
N ALA A 206 11.89 19.74 17.93
CA ALA A 206 13.03 19.76 18.81
C ALA A 206 13.64 18.35 18.83
N ARG A 207 14.93 18.26 18.55
CA ARG A 207 15.69 17.02 18.73
C ARG A 207 15.44 16.56 20.16
N ALA A 208 14.51 15.62 20.34
CA ALA A 208 14.33 14.95 21.61
C ALA A 208 15.58 14.08 21.77
N THR A 209 16.55 14.60 22.52
CA THR A 209 17.58 13.80 23.16
C THR A 209 16.87 12.82 24.07
N ILE A 210 16.55 11.62 23.57
CA ILE A 210 16.05 10.53 24.41
C ILE A 210 17.29 9.87 25.02
N LEU A 211 17.72 10.41 26.17
CA LEU A 211 18.42 9.60 27.16
C LEU A 211 17.39 8.73 27.89
N HIS A 212 17.80 7.49 28.15
CA HIS A 212 17.03 6.41 28.78
C HIS A 212 16.27 6.80 30.05
N THR A 213 15.01 6.36 30.15
CA THR A 213 14.52 5.43 31.20
C THR A 213 13.13 4.92 30.81
N LEU A 214 13.03 3.63 30.48
CA LEU A 214 11.76 2.92 30.29
C LEU A 214 11.30 2.32 31.64
N PRO A 215 10.03 2.45 32.03
CA PRO A 215 9.36 1.44 32.82
C PRO A 215 8.49 0.53 31.92
N ALA A 216 8.47 -0.76 32.28
CA ALA A 216 7.71 -1.86 31.68
C ALA A 216 6.18 -1.58 31.72
N SER A 217 5.30 -2.15 30.89
CA SER A 217 5.28 -3.48 30.28
C SER A 217 4.27 -3.56 29.12
N ALA A 218 4.73 -4.06 27.97
CA ALA A 218 3.92 -4.67 26.91
C ALA A 218 4.50 -6.09 26.65
N PRO A 219 3.70 -7.07 26.20
CA PRO A 219 4.06 -8.49 26.29
C PRO A 219 5.36 -8.85 25.58
N ASP A 220 6.04 -9.82 26.18
CA ASP A 220 7.48 -10.04 26.12
C ASP A 220 8.02 -10.44 24.73
N VAL A 221 8.61 -9.47 24.03
CA VAL A 221 9.33 -9.64 22.75
C VAL A 221 10.67 -10.39 22.96
N LYS A 222 11.10 -10.68 24.19
CA LYS A 222 12.37 -11.39 24.44
C LYS A 222 12.33 -12.87 24.07
N ALA A 223 11.15 -13.50 23.98
CA ALA A 223 11.06 -14.88 23.50
C ALA A 223 11.41 -15.04 22.00
N ALA A 224 11.32 -13.97 21.20
CA ALA A 224 11.61 -14.03 19.76
C ALA A 224 13.10 -13.85 19.42
N ARG A 225 13.96 -13.53 20.41
CA ARG A 225 15.40 -13.33 20.19
C ARG A 225 16.25 -14.60 20.29
N ARG A 226 15.67 -15.77 20.61
CA ARG A 226 16.45 -17.01 20.83
C ARG A 226 16.54 -17.97 19.62
N ASP A 227 15.66 -17.88 18.63
CA ASP A 227 15.48 -18.99 17.66
C ASP A 227 15.89 -18.70 16.20
N GLY A 228 16.59 -17.60 15.93
CA GLY A 228 17.20 -17.34 14.61
C GLY A 228 16.21 -17.43 13.43
N LEU A 229 16.64 -18.07 12.32
CA LEU A 229 15.94 -18.16 11.02
C LEU A 229 14.47 -18.68 11.07
N ARG A 230 13.98 -19.18 12.20
CA ARG A 230 12.58 -19.59 12.40
C ARG A 230 11.63 -18.44 12.77
N GLY A 231 12.14 -17.29 13.20
CA GLY A 231 11.32 -16.11 13.55
C GLY A 231 10.74 -15.36 12.34
N PHE A 232 11.44 -15.35 11.20
CA PHE A 232 10.98 -14.67 9.99
C PHE A 232 9.95 -15.48 9.18
N ALA A 233 9.88 -16.80 9.37
CA ALA A 233 8.83 -17.64 8.80
C ALA A 233 7.44 -17.26 9.36
N ARG A 234 7.34 -16.83 10.63
CA ARG A 234 6.07 -16.44 11.26
C ARG A 234 5.50 -15.10 10.77
N LEU A 235 6.35 -14.17 10.31
CA LEU A 235 5.89 -12.90 9.74
C LEU A 235 5.36 -13.10 8.31
N ALA A 236 5.93 -14.06 7.57
CA ALA A 236 5.46 -14.47 6.25
C ALA A 236 4.22 -15.38 6.32
N GLU A 237 4.09 -16.22 7.36
CA GLU A 237 2.86 -16.98 7.67
C GLU A 237 1.71 -16.05 8.10
N TRP A 238 1.97 -15.01 8.89
CA TRP A 238 0.93 -14.04 9.31
C TRP A 238 0.39 -13.18 8.16
N LEU A 239 1.20 -12.89 7.14
CA LEU A 239 0.77 -12.18 5.92
C LEU A 239 0.30 -13.10 4.79
N GLY A 240 0.28 -14.42 5.02
CA GLY A 240 0.15 -15.43 3.97
C GLY A 240 -0.88 -16.54 4.20
N ALA A 241 -1.41 -16.72 5.40
CA ALA A 241 -2.38 -17.78 5.68
C ALA A 241 -3.47 -17.33 6.68
N LEU A 242 -4.68 -17.08 6.16
CA LEU A 242 -5.91 -17.28 6.94
C LEU A 242 -6.69 -18.41 6.27
N PRO A 243 -7.15 -19.43 7.01
CA PRO A 243 -8.04 -20.45 6.47
C PRO A 243 -9.37 -19.80 6.07
N ALA A 244 -9.97 -20.28 4.98
CA ALA A 244 -11.31 -19.89 4.58
C ALA A 244 -12.25 -19.97 5.79
N ARG A 245 -12.88 -18.84 6.17
CA ARG A 245 -13.91 -18.87 7.20
C ARG A 245 -14.99 -19.86 6.75
N ARG A 246 -15.27 -20.83 7.61
CA ARG A 246 -16.48 -21.66 7.55
C ARG A 246 -17.68 -20.73 7.40
N SER A 247 -18.52 -21.03 6.42
CA SER A 247 -19.85 -20.47 6.26
C SER A 247 -20.62 -20.59 7.58
N ALA A 248 -21.19 -19.47 8.04
CA ALA A 248 -22.25 -19.51 9.05
C ALA A 248 -23.49 -20.18 8.42
N PRO A 249 -24.27 -20.97 9.18
CA PRO A 249 -25.48 -21.58 8.65
C PRO A 249 -26.55 -20.52 8.36
N ALA A 250 -27.32 -20.75 7.30
CA ALA A 250 -28.48 -19.94 6.92
C ALA A 250 -29.53 -19.94 8.05
N PRO A 251 -30.34 -18.88 8.18
CA PRO A 251 -31.49 -18.92 9.08
C PRO A 251 -32.52 -19.90 8.53
N ASP A 252 -32.88 -20.89 9.36
CA ASP A 252 -33.95 -21.84 9.11
C ASP A 252 -35.27 -21.09 8.89
N ALA A 253 -35.86 -21.32 7.72
CA ALA A 253 -37.27 -21.07 7.49
C ALA A 253 -38.04 -22.33 7.91
N ASP A 254 -39.17 -22.08 8.58
CA ASP A 254 -40.30 -22.99 8.74
C ASP A 254 -40.22 -24.06 9.84
N ARG A 255 -40.89 -23.77 10.97
CA ARG A 255 -41.90 -24.68 11.56
C ARG A 255 -43.01 -23.86 12.21
N GLY A 256 -44.21 -23.99 11.65
CA GLY A 256 -45.46 -23.66 12.33
C GLY A 256 -45.87 -24.67 13.41
N GLN A 257 -47.05 -24.39 13.99
CA GLN A 257 -47.79 -25.13 15.04
C GLN A 257 -47.29 -24.79 16.46
N ASP A 258 -48.05 -24.21 17.40
CA ASP A 258 -49.48 -24.32 17.72
C ASP A 258 -49.99 -23.12 18.56
N GLY A 259 -51.32 -22.93 18.59
CA GLY A 259 -52.00 -22.63 19.87
C GLY A 259 -52.54 -21.21 20.14
N ASN A 260 -53.62 -20.85 19.45
CA ASN A 260 -54.89 -20.38 20.03
C ASN A 260 -54.91 -19.42 21.26
N ALA A 261 -55.40 -18.19 21.06
CA ALA A 261 -56.37 -17.48 21.93
C ALA A 261 -56.67 -16.08 21.32
N LEU A 262 -57.90 -15.83 20.83
CA LEU A 262 -58.93 -14.97 21.46
C LEU A 262 -58.48 -13.48 21.58
N LEU A 263 -59.14 -12.42 21.12
CA LEU A 263 -60.53 -12.09 20.77
C LEU A 263 -60.46 -10.67 20.14
N ASP A 264 -61.20 -10.42 19.05
CA ASP A 264 -62.35 -9.48 19.03
C ASP A 264 -62.00 -7.97 19.14
N ARG A 265 -62.20 -7.20 18.06
CA ARG A 265 -63.31 -6.22 17.94
C ARG A 265 -63.12 -5.21 16.80
N SER A 266 -63.95 -5.44 15.77
CA SER A 266 -64.93 -4.50 15.22
C SER A 266 -64.49 -3.25 14.43
N ARG A 267 -64.95 -3.29 13.16
CA ARG A 267 -65.40 -2.24 12.24
C ARG A 267 -64.37 -1.55 11.36
#